data_AF-A0A1X7AHI0-F1
#
_entry.id   AF-A0A1X7AHI0-F1
#
_cell.length_a   1.000
_cell.length_b   1.000
_cell.length_c   1.000
_cell.angle_alpha   90.00
_cell.angle_beta   90.00
_cell.angle_gamma   90.00
#
_symmetry.space_group_name_H-M   'P 1'
#
loop_
_entity.id
_entity.type
_entity.pdbx_description
1 polymer ?
#
loop_
_entity_poly.entity_id
_entity_poly.type
_entity_poly.pdbx_seq_one_letter_code
_entity_poly.pdbx_strand_id
1 'polypeptide(L)'
;MTTTAGGSVSVQQMQHEKIMRAAKQPMSGQQVLKKSVQLINNAAGASLNQNFIAKADLDALMIAIMSERAELLEETLREQVQEVRAKNNKLKTANKMMAEARKAKSHSKEKEDSPMPKEVAQFFADNDIPWGKQNEKIDPSKTYQLNSGEWDLAIENMKGWSESLTSSSQLDMTKLQSTSGKFNQTFEMMSQFISKYYRSGDAIIKNI
;
A
#
# COMPACT_ATOMS: atom_id res chain seq x y z
N MET A 1 -5.90 -40.39 39.74
CA MET A 1 -6.98 -40.31 38.72
C MET A 1 -7.28 -38.82 38.58
N THR A 2 -7.01 -38.09 37.50
CA THR A 2 -6.93 -38.39 36.06
C THR A 2 -6.10 -37.31 35.35
N THR A 3 -5.45 -37.76 34.29
CA THR A 3 -4.71 -37.12 33.20
C THR A 3 -5.34 -35.86 32.61
N THR A 4 -4.52 -34.82 32.34
CA THR A 4 -4.70 -33.91 31.20
C THR A 4 -3.35 -33.68 30.52
N ALA A 5 -3.23 -34.21 29.31
CA ALA A 5 -2.07 -34.09 28.44
C ALA A 5 -2.01 -32.68 27.82
N GLY A 6 -1.12 -31.84 28.34
CA GLY A 6 -0.69 -30.61 27.66
C GLY A 6 0.50 -30.94 26.77
N GLY A 7 0.25 -31.23 25.50
CA GLY A 7 1.30 -31.54 24.51
C GLY A 7 2.28 -30.38 24.37
N SER A 8 3.51 -30.59 24.86
CA SER A 8 4.64 -29.72 24.59
C SER A 8 4.99 -29.81 23.10
N VAL A 9 4.60 -28.82 22.31
CA VAL A 9 5.09 -28.66 20.94
C VAL A 9 6.60 -28.52 21.03
N SER A 10 7.34 -29.47 20.46
CA SER A 10 8.79 -29.49 20.57
C SER A 10 9.39 -28.26 19.86
N VAL A 11 10.49 -27.74 20.38
CA VAL A 11 11.21 -26.59 19.78
C VAL A 11 11.58 -26.88 18.31
N GLN A 12 11.75 -28.15 17.94
CA GLN A 12 11.98 -28.60 16.56
C GLN A 12 10.72 -28.46 15.67
N GLN A 13 9.52 -28.70 16.19
CA GLN A 13 8.27 -28.48 15.45
C GLN A 13 7.97 -26.99 15.22
N MET A 14 8.26 -26.13 16.21
CA MET A 14 8.15 -24.67 16.03
C MET A 14 9.18 -24.11 15.03
N GLN A 15 10.37 -24.71 14.95
CA GLN A 15 11.36 -24.34 13.92
C GLN A 15 10.94 -24.82 12.53
N HIS A 16 10.40 -26.03 12.41
CA HIS A 16 9.87 -26.55 11.15
C HIS A 16 8.68 -25.71 10.63
N GLU A 17 7.81 -25.25 11.53
CA GLU A 17 6.67 -24.39 11.17
C GLU A 17 7.10 -22.98 10.74
N LYS A 18 8.16 -22.42 11.36
CA LYS A 18 8.77 -21.16 10.92
C LYS A 18 9.43 -21.28 9.55
N ILE A 19 10.11 -22.39 9.27
CA ILE A 19 10.74 -22.67 7.97
C ILE A 19 9.66 -22.88 6.88
N MET A 20 8.56 -23.56 7.22
CA MET A 20 7.42 -23.77 6.32
C MET A 20 6.60 -22.49 6.08
N ARG A 21 6.52 -21.58 7.06
CA ARG A 21 5.95 -20.23 6.88
C ARG A 21 6.84 -19.33 6.03
N ALA A 22 8.16 -19.41 6.20
CA ALA A 22 9.12 -18.67 5.36
C ALA A 22 9.10 -19.15 3.89
N ALA A 23 8.86 -20.44 3.65
CA ALA A 23 8.72 -20.99 2.30
C ALA A 23 7.42 -20.60 1.57
N LYS A 24 6.40 -20.12 2.32
CA LYS A 24 5.11 -19.67 1.78
C LYS A 24 5.01 -18.16 1.60
N GLN A 25 6.04 -17.40 1.93
CA GLN A 25 6.10 -15.98 1.60
C GLN A 25 6.69 -15.84 0.19
N PRO A 26 6.07 -15.07 -0.72
CA PRO A 26 6.70 -14.74 -1.98
C PRO A 26 8.05 -14.11 -1.67
N MET A 27 9.12 -14.76 -2.12
CA MET A 27 10.49 -14.27 -1.92
C MET A 27 10.59 -12.86 -2.52
N SER A 28 11.09 -11.90 -1.75
CA SER A 28 11.31 -10.54 -2.28
C SER A 28 12.34 -10.59 -3.42
N GLY A 29 12.31 -9.61 -4.34
CA GLY A 29 13.24 -9.54 -5.48
C GLY A 29 14.70 -9.68 -5.05
N GLN A 30 15.08 -9.05 -3.95
CA GLN A 30 16.41 -9.16 -3.34
C GLN A 30 16.77 -10.57 -2.86
N GLN A 31 15.80 -11.35 -2.36
CA GLN A 31 16.02 -12.73 -1.93
C GLN A 31 16.17 -13.69 -3.10
N VAL A 32 15.44 -13.43 -4.19
CA VAL A 32 15.58 -14.17 -5.45
C VAL A 32 16.97 -13.93 -6.04
N LEU A 33 17.42 -12.67 -6.09
CA LEU A 33 18.75 -12.28 -6.56
C LEU A 33 19.87 -12.91 -5.73
N LYS A 34 19.76 -12.90 -4.40
CA LYS A 34 20.77 -13.54 -3.53
C LYS A 34 20.83 -15.05 -3.74
N LYS A 35 19.68 -15.72 -3.88
CA LYS A 35 19.63 -17.16 -4.16
C LYS A 35 20.17 -17.48 -5.55
N SER A 36 19.87 -16.70 -6.57
CA SER A 36 20.39 -16.92 -7.92
C SER A 36 21.91 -16.72 -7.98
N VAL A 37 22.45 -15.68 -7.33
CA VAL A 37 23.91 -15.45 -7.21
C VAL A 37 24.58 -16.61 -6.45
N GLN A 38 23.99 -17.12 -5.37
CA GLN A 38 24.51 -18.28 -4.65
C GLN A 38 24.52 -19.55 -5.51
N LEU A 39 23.49 -19.76 -6.33
CA LEU A 39 23.40 -20.89 -7.24
C LEU A 39 24.44 -20.77 -8.38
N ILE A 40 24.70 -19.56 -8.88
CA ILE A 40 25.74 -19.29 -9.89
C ILE A 40 27.13 -19.60 -9.33
N ASN A 41 27.44 -19.16 -8.10
CA ASN A 41 28.75 -19.41 -7.49
C ASN A 41 29.01 -20.88 -7.19
N ASN A 42 27.97 -21.66 -6.86
CA ASN A 42 28.10 -23.10 -6.65
C ASN A 42 28.18 -23.90 -7.95
N ALA A 43 27.72 -23.35 -9.09
CA ALA A 43 27.73 -24.02 -10.38
C ALA A 43 28.98 -23.75 -11.24
N ALA A 44 29.81 -22.76 -10.87
CA ALA A 44 30.97 -22.29 -11.65
C ALA A 44 32.22 -23.22 -11.62
N GLY A 45 32.03 -24.53 -11.46
CA GLY A 45 33.10 -25.53 -11.48
C GLY A 45 33.43 -26.15 -12.85
N ALA A 46 33.09 -25.53 -13.98
CA ALA A 46 33.37 -26.09 -15.31
C ALA A 46 33.58 -25.03 -16.42
N SER A 47 34.45 -25.38 -17.38
CA SER A 47 35.01 -24.58 -18.48
C SER A 47 34.00 -23.78 -19.31
N LEU A 48 34.35 -22.52 -19.59
CA LEU A 48 33.50 -21.50 -20.21
C LEU A 48 33.46 -21.62 -21.75
N ASN A 49 32.28 -21.94 -22.29
CA ASN A 49 31.94 -21.74 -23.70
C ASN A 49 31.60 -20.26 -23.94
N GLN A 50 32.24 -19.58 -24.89
CA GLN A 50 32.05 -18.14 -25.15
C GLN A 50 30.61 -17.75 -25.56
N ASN A 51 29.80 -18.70 -26.04
CA ASN A 51 28.37 -18.48 -26.31
C ASN A 51 27.49 -18.43 -25.05
N PHE A 52 27.98 -18.96 -23.92
CA PHE A 52 27.35 -18.78 -22.60
C PHE A 52 27.47 -17.33 -22.16
N ILE A 53 28.62 -16.68 -22.37
CA ILE A 53 28.89 -15.33 -21.85
C ILE A 53 27.99 -14.28 -22.54
N ALA A 54 27.84 -14.31 -23.87
CA ALA A 54 27.05 -13.29 -24.57
C ALA A 54 25.53 -13.39 -24.35
N LYS A 55 24.97 -14.61 -24.21
CA LYS A 55 23.55 -14.80 -23.88
C LYS A 55 23.28 -14.72 -22.38
N ALA A 56 24.19 -15.21 -21.52
CA ALA A 56 24.09 -15.03 -20.09
C ALA A 56 24.20 -13.55 -19.70
N ASP A 57 24.99 -12.73 -20.40
CA ASP A 57 25.02 -11.27 -20.17
C ASP A 57 23.70 -10.61 -20.54
N LEU A 58 23.11 -10.90 -21.72
CA LEU A 58 21.82 -10.33 -22.11
C LEU A 58 20.70 -10.79 -21.17
N ASP A 59 20.72 -12.06 -20.79
CA ASP A 59 19.73 -12.66 -19.91
C ASP A 59 19.87 -12.17 -18.46
N ALA A 60 21.11 -12.01 -17.97
CA ALA A 60 21.41 -11.41 -16.68
C ALA A 60 21.04 -9.93 -16.64
N LEU A 61 21.27 -9.20 -17.74
CA LEU A 61 20.89 -7.79 -17.88
C LEU A 61 19.36 -7.64 -17.90
N MET A 62 18.64 -8.56 -18.53
CA MET A 62 17.17 -8.61 -18.45
C MET A 62 16.68 -8.93 -17.03
N ILE A 63 17.31 -9.88 -16.32
CA ILE A 63 16.99 -10.16 -14.90
C ILE A 63 17.26 -8.92 -14.04
N ALA A 64 18.37 -8.22 -14.27
CA ALA A 64 18.70 -7.00 -13.55
C ALA A 64 17.63 -5.92 -13.79
N ILE A 65 17.27 -5.65 -15.04
CA ILE A 65 16.21 -4.69 -15.40
C ILE A 65 14.86 -5.09 -14.80
N MET A 66 14.47 -6.35 -14.90
CA MET A 66 13.20 -6.82 -14.35
C MET A 66 13.19 -6.74 -12.82
N SER A 67 14.33 -6.99 -12.17
CA SER A 67 14.47 -6.86 -10.71
C SER A 67 14.36 -5.40 -10.28
N GLU A 68 15.05 -4.48 -10.96
CA GLU A 68 14.95 -3.03 -10.73
C GLU A 68 13.51 -2.55 -10.92
N ARG A 69 12.86 -2.98 -12.01
CA ARG A 69 11.44 -2.65 -12.26
C ARG A 69 10.51 -3.22 -11.19
N ALA A 70 10.76 -4.44 -10.71
CA ALA A 70 9.96 -5.04 -9.65
C ALA A 70 10.12 -4.29 -8.32
N GLU A 71 11.33 -3.86 -7.99
CA GLU A 71 11.61 -3.04 -6.79
C GLU A 71 10.90 -1.69 -6.85
N LEU A 72 10.98 -0.97 -7.99
CA LEU A 72 10.28 0.30 -8.18
C LEU A 72 8.76 0.15 -8.11
N LEU A 73 8.21 -0.92 -8.69
CA LEU A 73 6.77 -1.21 -8.61
C LEU A 73 6.34 -1.59 -7.19
N GLU A 74 7.18 -2.29 -6.42
CA GLU A 74 6.91 -2.60 -5.01
C GLU A 74 6.88 -1.33 -4.17
N GLU A 75 7.86 -0.44 -4.34
CA GLU A 75 7.93 0.86 -3.66
C GLU A 75 6.68 1.69 -3.94
N THR A 76 6.35 1.85 -5.23
CA THR A 76 5.15 2.57 -5.67
C THR A 76 3.88 1.94 -5.09
N LEU A 77 3.78 0.60 -5.07
CA LEU A 77 2.63 -0.11 -4.50
C LEU A 77 2.49 0.18 -3.00
N ARG A 78 3.60 0.17 -2.26
CA ARG A 78 3.63 0.45 -0.83
C ARG A 78 3.16 1.87 -0.53
N GLU A 79 3.65 2.85 -1.27
CA GLU A 79 3.23 4.25 -1.16
C GLU A 79 1.74 4.41 -1.45
N GLN A 80 1.26 3.87 -2.57
CA GLN A 80 -0.16 3.92 -2.95
C GLN A 80 -1.08 3.28 -1.90
N VAL A 81 -0.67 2.16 -1.29
CA VAL A 81 -1.43 1.56 -0.17
C VAL A 81 -1.51 2.50 1.03
N GLN A 82 -0.41 3.17 1.38
CA GLN A 82 -0.40 4.11 2.51
C GLN A 82 -1.29 5.32 2.23
N GLU A 83 -1.22 5.88 1.02
CA GLU A 83 -2.07 7.00 0.61
C GLU A 83 -3.55 6.64 0.64
N VAL A 84 -3.94 5.50 0.06
CA VAL A 84 -5.34 5.01 0.08
C VAL A 84 -5.82 4.79 1.52
N ARG A 85 -4.98 4.24 2.41
CA ARG A 85 -5.31 4.10 3.83
C ARG A 85 -5.49 5.45 4.52
N ALA A 86 -4.59 6.41 4.28
CA ALA A 86 -4.68 7.74 4.84
C ALA A 86 -5.96 8.46 4.39
N LYS A 87 -6.31 8.37 3.09
CA LYS A 87 -7.54 8.94 2.54
C LYS A 87 -8.80 8.28 3.11
N ASN A 88 -8.83 6.95 3.24
CA ASN A 88 -9.94 6.24 3.88
C ASN A 88 -10.11 6.63 5.36
N ASN A 89 -9.00 6.82 6.10
CA ASN A 89 -9.06 7.31 7.47
C ASN A 89 -9.62 8.73 7.53
N LYS A 90 -9.20 9.62 6.63
CA LYS A 90 -9.73 10.99 6.49
C LYS A 90 -11.22 10.99 6.15
N LEU A 91 -11.70 10.12 5.27
CA LEU A 91 -13.13 9.97 4.97
C LEU A 91 -13.93 9.51 6.21
N LYS A 92 -13.37 8.59 6.99
CA LYS A 92 -13.99 8.14 8.25
C LYS A 92 -14.10 9.28 9.26
N THR A 93 -13.05 10.08 9.43
CA THR A 93 -13.09 11.26 10.32
C THR A 93 -14.04 12.31 9.79
N ALA A 94 -14.06 12.57 8.48
CA ALA A 94 -14.99 13.52 7.86
C ALA A 94 -16.45 13.13 8.08
N ASN A 95 -16.79 11.85 7.95
CA ASN A 95 -18.14 11.37 8.24
C ASN A 95 -18.55 11.58 9.71
N LYS A 96 -17.62 11.42 10.65
CA LYS A 96 -17.86 11.74 12.07
C LYS A 96 -18.07 13.24 12.27
N MET A 97 -17.20 14.07 11.72
CA MET A 97 -17.28 15.52 11.82
C MET A 97 -18.54 16.08 11.15
N MET A 98 -18.97 15.52 10.02
CA MET A 98 -20.26 15.85 9.39
C MET A 98 -21.44 15.49 10.30
N ALA A 99 -21.39 14.35 10.99
CA ALA A 99 -22.44 13.96 11.93
C ALA A 99 -22.48 14.91 13.14
N GLU A 100 -21.32 15.33 13.65
CA GLU A 100 -21.21 16.30 14.72
C GLU A 100 -21.66 17.70 14.30
N ALA A 101 -21.27 18.16 13.10
CA ALA A 101 -21.75 19.41 12.53
C ALA A 101 -23.27 19.41 12.35
N ARG A 102 -23.86 18.31 11.88
CA ARG A 102 -25.33 18.14 11.79
C ARG A 102 -26.01 18.16 13.16
N LYS A 103 -25.39 17.57 14.18
CA LYS A 103 -25.88 17.67 15.57
C LYS A 103 -25.77 19.10 16.08
N ALA A 104 -24.65 19.77 15.88
CA ALA A 104 -24.48 21.17 16.31
C ALA A 104 -25.50 22.09 15.60
N LYS A 105 -25.76 21.86 14.31
CA LYS A 105 -26.84 22.51 13.56
C LYS A 105 -28.21 22.27 14.17
N SER A 106 -28.56 21.06 14.60
CA SER A 106 -29.88 20.80 15.18
C SER A 106 -30.15 21.60 16.46
N HIS A 107 -29.08 22.05 17.14
CA HIS A 107 -29.15 22.91 18.30
C HIS A 107 -29.18 24.41 17.92
N SER A 108 -28.84 24.77 16.68
CA SER A 108 -29.03 26.14 16.16
C SER A 108 -30.40 26.23 15.49
N LYS A 109 -31.39 26.83 16.15
CA LYS A 109 -32.65 27.24 15.48
C LYS A 109 -32.48 28.63 14.89
N GLU A 110 -33.43 29.09 14.07
CA GLU A 110 -33.41 30.35 13.29
C GLU A 110 -32.97 31.65 14.04
N LYS A 111 -32.82 31.64 15.37
CA LYS A 111 -32.42 32.80 16.18
C LYS A 111 -31.37 32.52 17.27
N GLU A 112 -30.84 31.30 17.35
CA GLU A 112 -29.82 30.95 18.35
C GLU A 112 -28.61 30.35 17.65
N ASP A 113 -27.49 31.07 17.74
CA ASP A 113 -26.24 30.62 17.18
C ASP A 113 -25.68 29.47 18.03
N SER A 114 -25.18 28.43 17.36
CA SER A 114 -24.58 27.27 18.02
C SER A 114 -23.07 27.33 17.84
N PRO A 115 -22.27 27.15 18.92
CA PRO A 115 -20.83 27.15 18.82
C PRO A 115 -20.36 25.93 18.04
N MET A 116 -19.41 26.14 17.13
CA MET A 116 -18.76 25.04 16.44
C MET A 116 -17.95 24.19 17.44
N PRO A 117 -18.14 22.86 17.46
CA PRO A 117 -17.30 21.99 18.27
C PRO A 117 -15.83 22.14 17.88
N LYS A 118 -14.93 22.17 18.87
CA LYS A 118 -13.50 22.36 18.65
C LYS A 118 -12.90 21.32 17.69
N GLU A 119 -13.37 20.08 17.76
CA GLU A 119 -12.92 18.98 16.89
C GLU A 119 -13.31 19.23 15.42
N VAL A 120 -14.52 19.74 15.18
CA VAL A 120 -14.97 20.15 13.85
C VAL A 120 -14.14 21.33 13.36
N ALA A 121 -13.94 22.36 14.18
CA ALA A 121 -13.13 23.53 13.82
C ALA A 121 -11.68 23.15 13.44
N GLN A 122 -11.05 22.26 14.22
CA GLN A 122 -9.73 21.73 13.91
C GLN A 122 -9.73 20.95 12.59
N PHE A 123 -10.73 20.12 12.34
CA PHE A 123 -10.82 19.36 11.11
C PHE A 123 -10.94 20.25 9.85
N PHE A 124 -11.71 21.34 9.93
CA PHE A 124 -11.79 22.32 8.84
C PHE A 124 -10.43 23.00 8.60
N ALA A 125 -9.73 23.39 9.67
CA ALA A 125 -8.42 24.03 9.57
C ALA A 125 -7.34 23.08 9.00
N ASP A 126 -7.26 21.85 9.51
CA ASP A 126 -6.26 20.85 9.09
C ASP A 126 -6.42 20.43 7.62
N ASN A 127 -7.64 20.51 7.08
CA ASN A 127 -7.96 20.07 5.73
C ASN A 127 -8.26 21.22 4.77
N ASP A 128 -8.01 22.46 5.21
CA ASP A 128 -8.21 23.69 4.45
C ASP A 128 -9.63 23.84 3.86
N ILE A 129 -10.64 23.42 4.63
CA ILE A 129 -12.04 23.45 4.22
C ILE A 129 -12.61 24.84 4.57
N PRO A 130 -13.20 25.56 3.60
CA PRO A 130 -13.89 26.81 3.90
C PRO A 130 -15.21 26.55 4.62
N TRP A 131 -15.59 27.42 5.54
CA TRP A 131 -16.87 27.29 6.27
C TRP A 131 -17.89 28.38 5.90
N GLY A 132 -17.42 29.57 5.46
CA GLY A 132 -18.24 30.74 5.16
C GLY A 132 -18.41 31.04 3.65
N LYS A 133 -19.25 32.03 3.32
CA LYS A 133 -19.63 32.41 1.93
C LYS A 133 -18.48 32.98 1.09
N GLN A 134 -17.39 33.41 1.73
CA GLN A 134 -16.24 34.04 1.08
C GLN A 134 -14.96 33.19 1.16
N ASN A 135 -15.09 31.86 1.18
CA ASN A 135 -13.96 30.94 1.40
C ASN A 135 -13.20 31.22 2.71
N GLU A 136 -13.93 31.65 3.74
CA GLU A 136 -13.34 31.93 5.04
C GLU A 136 -12.78 30.64 5.64
N LYS A 137 -11.54 30.70 6.10
CA LYS A 137 -10.85 29.61 6.81
C LYS A 137 -11.10 29.73 8.31
N ILE A 138 -11.09 28.59 9.00
CA ILE A 138 -11.25 28.56 10.46
C ILE A 138 -9.90 28.79 11.15
N ASP A 139 -9.89 29.70 12.12
CA ASP A 139 -8.84 29.81 13.13
C ASP A 139 -9.19 28.89 14.31
N PRO A 140 -8.43 27.81 14.57
CA PRO A 140 -8.72 26.85 15.63
C PRO A 140 -8.77 27.48 17.04
N SER A 141 -8.23 28.69 17.20
CA SER A 141 -8.15 29.41 18.47
C SER A 141 -9.41 30.23 18.78
N LYS A 142 -10.31 30.40 17.79
CA LYS A 142 -11.53 31.20 17.90
C LYS A 142 -12.76 30.31 18.01
N THR A 143 -13.70 30.73 18.85
CA THR A 143 -15.02 30.11 18.90
C THR A 143 -15.90 30.78 17.85
N TYR A 144 -16.35 29.99 16.88
CA TYR A 144 -17.29 30.45 15.87
C TYR A 144 -18.70 30.09 16.32
N GLN A 145 -19.57 31.08 16.40
CA GLN A 145 -21.01 30.90 16.62
C GLN A 145 -21.66 30.97 15.26
N LEU A 146 -22.26 29.86 14.83
CA LEU A 146 -22.86 29.75 13.49
C LEU A 146 -24.37 29.69 13.61
N ASN A 147 -25.04 30.45 12.75
CA ASN A 147 -26.48 30.30 12.54
C ASN A 147 -26.78 29.09 11.63
N SER A 148 -28.07 28.73 11.52
CA SER A 148 -28.47 27.55 10.73
C SER A 148 -28.03 27.61 9.26
N GLY A 149 -27.96 28.79 8.64
CA GLY A 149 -27.55 28.95 7.24
C GLY A 149 -26.04 28.82 7.05
N GLU A 150 -25.25 29.29 8.01
CA GLU A 150 -23.79 29.10 8.02
C GLU A 150 -23.42 27.65 8.29
N TRP A 151 -24.17 26.96 9.16
CA TRP A 151 -24.04 25.51 9.34
C TRP A 151 -24.33 24.73 8.05
N ASP A 152 -25.36 25.13 7.31
CA ASP A 152 -25.67 24.51 6.01
C ASP A 152 -24.52 24.65 5.03
N LEU A 153 -23.96 25.85 4.93
CA LEU A 153 -22.81 26.11 4.06
C LEU A 153 -21.56 25.33 4.49
N ALA A 154 -21.26 25.30 5.79
CA ALA A 154 -20.13 24.55 6.31
C ALA A 154 -20.27 23.03 6.05
N ILE A 155 -21.47 22.48 6.23
CA ILE A 155 -21.76 21.07 5.94
C ILE A 155 -21.68 20.80 4.42
N GLU A 156 -22.16 21.72 3.58
CA GLU A 156 -22.07 21.62 2.12
C GLU A 156 -20.61 21.63 1.64
N ASN A 157 -19.79 22.54 2.16
CA ASN A 157 -18.36 22.59 1.86
C ASN A 157 -17.62 21.33 2.32
N MET A 158 -17.91 20.83 3.53
CA MET A 158 -17.32 19.56 4.00
C MET A 158 -17.76 18.38 3.13
N LYS A 159 -19.02 18.37 2.67
CA LYS A 159 -19.53 17.35 1.75
C LYS A 159 -18.79 17.41 0.41
N GLY A 160 -18.65 18.59 -0.19
CA GLY A 160 -17.90 18.76 -1.45
C GLY A 160 -16.43 18.33 -1.31
N TRP A 161 -15.78 18.68 -0.19
CA TRP A 161 -14.44 18.19 0.11
C TRP A 161 -14.40 16.65 0.23
N SER A 162 -15.36 16.05 0.95
CA SER A 162 -15.45 14.59 1.11
C SER A 162 -15.71 13.87 -0.22
N GLU A 163 -16.50 14.44 -1.12
CA GLU A 163 -16.74 13.93 -2.47
C GLU A 163 -15.46 13.99 -3.31
N SER A 164 -14.72 15.09 -3.24
CA SER A 164 -13.43 15.22 -3.93
C SER A 164 -12.40 14.19 -3.43
N LEU A 165 -12.33 13.97 -2.11
CA LEU A 165 -11.47 12.96 -1.49
C LEU A 165 -11.87 11.54 -1.87
N THR A 166 -13.18 11.27 -1.96
CA THR A 166 -13.71 9.97 -2.41
C THR A 166 -13.31 9.70 -3.85
N SER A 167 -13.50 10.66 -4.75
CA SER A 167 -13.09 10.58 -6.15
C SER A 167 -11.58 10.31 -6.28
N SER A 168 -10.76 11.07 -5.55
CA SER A 168 -9.31 10.85 -5.51
C SER A 168 -8.95 9.46 -4.99
N SER A 169 -9.58 8.99 -3.91
CA SER A 169 -9.33 7.65 -3.36
C SER A 169 -9.75 6.53 -4.32
N GLN A 170 -10.82 6.72 -5.10
CA GLN A 170 -11.22 5.77 -6.14
C GLN A 170 -10.16 5.70 -7.25
N LEU A 171 -9.67 6.86 -7.71
CA LEU A 171 -8.60 6.92 -8.70
C LEU A 171 -7.34 6.22 -8.19
N ASP A 172 -6.95 6.44 -6.94
CA ASP A 172 -5.76 5.80 -6.38
C ASP A 172 -5.96 4.31 -6.14
N MET A 173 -7.18 3.86 -5.86
CA MET A 173 -7.49 2.43 -5.85
C MET A 173 -7.38 1.82 -7.25
N THR A 174 -7.85 2.50 -8.30
CA THR A 174 -7.67 2.06 -9.69
C THR A 174 -6.19 2.01 -10.07
N LYS A 175 -5.40 3.02 -9.68
CA LYS A 175 -3.95 3.01 -9.86
C LYS A 175 -3.31 1.85 -9.11
N LEU A 176 -3.70 1.62 -7.86
CA LEU A 176 -3.21 0.52 -7.03
C LEU A 176 -3.47 -0.83 -7.68
N GLN A 177 -4.68 -1.04 -8.22
CA GLN A 177 -5.04 -2.23 -8.98
C GLN A 177 -4.17 -2.39 -10.23
N SER A 178 -3.94 -1.30 -10.98
CA SER A 178 -3.07 -1.31 -12.17
C SER A 178 -1.62 -1.62 -11.81
N THR A 179 -1.05 -0.95 -10.80
CA THR A 179 0.32 -1.16 -10.29
C THR A 179 0.50 -2.59 -9.79
N SER A 180 -0.46 -3.10 -9.01
CA SER A 180 -0.47 -4.49 -8.55
C SER A 180 -0.50 -5.48 -9.71
N GLY A 181 -1.32 -5.21 -10.73
CA GLY A 181 -1.34 -6.02 -11.96
C GLY A 181 0.01 -6.03 -12.67
N LYS A 182 0.64 -4.86 -12.85
CA LYS A 182 1.98 -4.73 -13.48
C LYS A 182 3.08 -5.40 -12.66
N PHE A 183 3.01 -5.32 -11.33
CA PHE A 183 3.93 -6.01 -10.44
C PHE A 183 3.80 -7.53 -10.59
N ASN A 184 2.58 -8.07 -10.54
CA ASN A 184 2.34 -9.50 -10.72
C ASN A 184 2.80 -10.00 -12.10
N GLN A 185 2.51 -9.25 -13.17
CA GLN A 185 2.98 -9.58 -14.52
C GLN A 185 4.51 -9.60 -14.60
N THR A 186 5.18 -8.63 -13.97
CA THR A 186 6.65 -8.56 -13.93
C THR A 186 7.22 -9.76 -13.16
N PHE A 187 6.62 -10.13 -12.04
CA PHE A 187 7.00 -11.31 -11.26
C PHE A 187 6.79 -12.62 -12.05
N GLU A 188 5.66 -12.75 -12.77
CA GLU A 188 5.40 -13.90 -13.64
C GLU A 188 6.42 -13.99 -14.78
N MET A 189 6.73 -12.86 -15.44
CA MET A 189 7.76 -12.81 -16.48
C MET A 189 9.13 -13.19 -15.94
N MET A 190 9.52 -12.67 -14.77
CA MET A 190 10.76 -13.05 -14.08
C MET A 190 10.79 -14.55 -13.78
N SER A 191 9.71 -15.12 -13.25
CA SER A 191 9.61 -16.54 -12.95
C SER A 191 9.73 -17.42 -14.20
N GLN A 192 9.04 -17.06 -15.28
CA GLN A 192 9.15 -17.74 -16.57
C GLN A 192 10.55 -17.62 -17.16
N PHE A 193 11.17 -16.45 -17.04
CA PHE A 193 12.51 -16.18 -17.51
C PHE A 193 13.55 -17.03 -16.78
N ILE A 194 13.55 -16.99 -15.45
CA ILE A 194 14.43 -17.81 -14.60
C ILE A 194 14.24 -19.30 -14.91
N SER A 195 13.00 -19.77 -15.04
CA SER A 195 12.70 -21.16 -15.39
C SER A 195 13.24 -21.56 -16.76
N LYS A 196 13.15 -20.66 -17.76
CA LYS A 196 13.72 -20.88 -19.10
C LYS A 196 15.24 -20.84 -19.09
N TYR A 197 15.83 -19.92 -18.33
CA TYR A 197 17.27 -19.79 -18.15
C TYR A 197 17.88 -21.07 -17.56
N TYR A 198 17.30 -21.63 -16.49
CA TYR A 198 17.76 -22.90 -15.93
C TYR A 198 17.65 -24.08 -16.91
N ARG A 199 16.51 -24.21 -17.61
CA ARG A 199 16.36 -25.28 -18.62
C ARG A 199 17.33 -25.13 -19.79
N SER A 200 17.63 -23.91 -20.20
CA SER A 200 18.63 -23.64 -21.24
C SER A 200 20.03 -24.01 -20.76
N GLY A 201 20.38 -23.68 -19.52
CA GLY A 201 21.63 -24.08 -18.89
C GLY A 201 21.78 -25.61 -18.83
N ASP A 202 20.75 -26.32 -18.35
CA ASP A 202 20.75 -27.78 -18.26
C ASP A 202 20.86 -28.45 -19.64
N ALA A 203 20.19 -27.93 -20.66
CA ALA A 203 20.27 -28.46 -22.03
C ALA A 203 21.65 -28.25 -22.66
N ILE A 204 22.30 -27.13 -22.35
CA ILE A 204 23.68 -26.87 -22.78
C ILE A 204 24.63 -27.83 -22.05
N ILE A 205 24.56 -27.92 -20.71
CA ILE A 205 25.40 -28.81 -19.90
C ILE A 205 25.22 -30.28 -20.29
N LYS A 206 23.99 -30.71 -20.62
CA LYS A 206 23.71 -32.08 -21.06
C LYS A 206 24.27 -32.42 -22.44
N ASN A 207 24.56 -31.42 -23.28
CA ASN A 207 25.09 -31.60 -24.63
C ASN A 207 26.63 -31.38 -24.72
N ILE A 208 27.32 -31.22 -23.60
CA ILE A 208 28.79 -31.19 -23.50
C ILE A 208 29.28 -32.50 -22.88
#